data_AF-A0A290S8T0-F1
#
_entry.id   AF-A0A290S8T0-F1
#
_cell.length_a   1.000
_cell.length_b   1.000
_cell.length_c   1.000
_cell.angle_alpha   90.00
_cell.angle_beta   90.00
_cell.angle_gamma   90.00
#
_symmetry.space_group_name_H-M   'P 1'
#
loop_
_entity.id
_entity.type
_entity.pdbx_description
1 polymer ?
#
loop_
_entity_poly.entity_id
_entity_poly.type
_entity_poly.pdbx_seq_one_letter_code
_entity_poly.pdbx_strand_id
1 'polypeptide(L)'
;MKKAILSALIFAPLFAGCVSTTDTNTSANLDRNAAVSDLTTRMDTLGYFHPVTIQVGIDEFLNMSAIILERQRKVMGEYRTQTDNYRDVQAFLYAHQKSTPEELQAAIAEFDAGAKNKDEEIGHKIAAYNLANEGIYQQNVALATDLTVEIAKSAYILSQYSTAVAQATAINVGGKYVTSWLSSDEENTDSAKEEDSKDIGTALIKAKDQLALALEANDIIELEQATITAINELQLEQEAKG
;
A
#
# COMPACT_ATOMS: atom_id res chain seq x y z
N MET A 1 17.30 -8.81 29.12
CA MET A 1 17.35 -10.07 28.34
C MET A 1 17.25 -9.71 26.86
N LYS A 2 18.18 -10.25 26.07
CA LYS A 2 18.39 -9.96 24.66
C LYS A 2 17.12 -10.23 23.83
N LYS A 3 16.71 -9.26 23.03
CA LYS A 3 15.98 -9.51 21.78
C LYS A 3 16.72 -8.75 20.68
N ALA A 4 17.75 -9.39 20.16
CA ALA A 4 18.20 -9.12 18.81
C ALA A 4 17.09 -9.64 17.90
N ILE A 5 16.36 -8.74 17.25
CA ILE A 5 15.49 -9.12 16.13
C ILE A 5 16.17 -8.56 14.89
N LEU A 6 16.78 -9.48 14.16
CA LEU A 6 17.09 -9.45 12.74
C LEU A 6 17.12 -8.06 12.08
N SER A 7 18.30 -7.43 12.09
CA SER A 7 18.78 -6.62 10.98
C SER A 7 19.01 -7.57 9.80
N ALA A 8 17.97 -7.91 9.04
CA ALA A 8 18.12 -8.69 7.81
C ALA A 8 17.00 -8.34 6.83
N LEU A 9 17.42 -7.81 5.67
CA LEU A 9 16.67 -7.61 4.43
C LEU A 9 15.78 -6.35 4.36
N ILE A 10 16.39 -5.17 4.41
CA ILE A 10 15.74 -3.94 3.94
C ILE A 10 16.56 -3.43 2.77
N PHE A 11 16.38 -4.02 1.59
CA PHE A 11 16.64 -3.44 0.26
C PHE A 11 16.29 -4.50 -0.77
N ALA A 12 14.99 -4.77 -0.94
CA ALA A 12 14.50 -5.37 -2.16
C ALA A 12 13.86 -4.25 -2.99
N PRO A 13 14.45 -3.83 -4.12
CA PRO A 13 13.73 -2.97 -5.05
C PRO A 13 12.71 -3.86 -5.77
N LEU A 14 11.50 -3.99 -5.20
CA LEU A 14 10.36 -4.59 -5.88
C LEU A 14 9.49 -3.50 -6.52
N PHE A 15 10.13 -2.57 -7.21
CA PHE A 15 9.47 -1.75 -8.24
C PHE A 15 10.26 -1.88 -9.54
N ALA A 16 10.27 -3.09 -10.09
CA ALA A 16 10.41 -3.26 -11.53
C ALA A 16 9.02 -3.11 -12.17
N GLY A 17 8.50 -1.87 -12.13
CA GLY A 17 7.27 -1.46 -12.78
C GLY A 17 7.46 0.00 -13.20
N CYS A 18 7.62 0.20 -14.51
CA CYS A 18 8.05 1.44 -15.13
C CYS A 18 7.18 2.66 -14.77
N VAL A 19 7.70 3.56 -13.94
CA VAL A 19 7.25 4.97 -13.91
C VAL A 19 8.41 5.82 -14.42
N SER A 20 8.23 6.35 -15.63
CA SER A 20 9.13 7.32 -16.24
C SER A 20 8.99 8.64 -15.50
N THR A 21 9.98 9.00 -14.68
CA THR A 21 10.05 10.33 -14.06
C THR A 21 11.09 11.17 -14.79
N THR A 22 10.59 12.13 -15.56
CA THR A 22 11.34 13.34 -15.91
C THR A 22 11.03 14.41 -14.85
N ASP A 23 12.07 15.13 -14.44
CA ASP A 23 12.11 16.29 -13.53
C ASP A 23 12.09 16.06 -12.00
N THR A 24 13.19 16.52 -11.39
CA THR A 24 13.69 16.16 -10.05
C THR A 24 13.35 17.14 -8.93
N ASN A 25 12.60 18.23 -9.19
CA ASN A 25 12.43 19.30 -8.17
C ASN A 25 10.97 19.55 -7.73
N THR A 26 10.00 18.75 -8.16
CA THR A 26 8.58 18.87 -7.74
C THR A 26 7.87 17.51 -7.60
N SER A 27 8.55 16.40 -7.97
CA SER A 27 7.96 15.07 -8.16
C SER A 27 7.81 14.23 -6.89
N ALA A 28 8.60 14.46 -5.84
CA ALA A 28 8.67 13.61 -4.65
C ALA A 28 7.37 13.53 -3.84
N ASN A 29 6.76 14.69 -3.54
CA ASN A 29 5.51 14.78 -2.79
C ASN A 29 4.29 14.46 -3.69
N LEU A 30 4.46 14.63 -5.00
CA LEU A 30 3.42 14.36 -5.99
C LEU A 30 3.26 12.85 -6.20
N ASP A 31 4.35 12.06 -6.20
CA ASP A 31 4.29 10.63 -6.53
C ASP A 31 3.67 9.77 -5.42
N ARG A 32 4.03 9.97 -4.14
CA ARG A 32 3.49 9.13 -3.04
C ARG A 32 2.05 9.48 -2.67
N ASN A 33 1.72 10.76 -2.55
CA ASN A 33 0.34 11.17 -2.33
C ASN A 33 -0.55 10.87 -3.54
N ALA A 34 0.00 10.89 -4.76
CA ALA A 34 -0.71 10.37 -5.94
C ALA A 34 -0.86 8.86 -5.88
N ALA A 35 0.18 8.09 -5.52
CA ALA A 35 0.09 6.63 -5.40
C ALA A 35 -0.94 6.20 -4.35
N VAL A 36 -0.92 6.81 -3.16
CA VAL A 36 -1.93 6.57 -2.12
C VAL A 36 -3.33 7.00 -2.60
N SER A 37 -3.44 8.12 -3.32
CA SER A 37 -4.72 8.60 -3.87
C SER A 37 -5.26 7.71 -4.98
N ASP A 38 -4.40 7.27 -5.89
CA ASP A 38 -4.71 6.36 -7.00
C ASP A 38 -5.15 5.01 -6.44
N LEU A 39 -4.37 4.45 -5.51
CA LEU A 39 -4.69 3.21 -4.84
C LEU A 39 -6.03 3.31 -4.08
N THR A 40 -6.27 4.40 -3.36
CA THR A 40 -7.56 4.65 -2.70
C THR A 40 -8.70 4.68 -3.71
N THR A 41 -8.51 5.34 -4.86
CA THR A 41 -9.51 5.41 -5.93
C THR A 41 -9.78 4.04 -6.53
N ARG A 42 -8.74 3.23 -6.77
CA ARG A 42 -8.86 1.85 -7.25
C ARG A 42 -9.63 0.97 -6.25
N MET A 43 -9.36 1.12 -4.95
CA MET A 43 -10.10 0.41 -3.89
C MET A 43 -11.57 0.83 -3.86
N ASP A 44 -11.85 2.14 -3.88
CA ASP A 44 -13.22 2.68 -3.83
C ASP A 44 -14.01 2.28 -5.10
N THR A 45 -13.35 2.23 -6.26
CA THR A 45 -13.95 1.83 -7.55
C THR A 45 -14.27 0.34 -7.57
N LEU A 46 -13.37 -0.52 -7.07
CA LEU A 46 -13.62 -1.96 -6.96
C LEU A 46 -14.75 -2.25 -5.96
N GLY A 47 -14.76 -1.51 -4.86
CA GLY A 47 -15.81 -1.49 -3.86
C GLY A 47 -15.72 -2.58 -2.80
N TYR A 48 -16.56 -2.42 -1.79
CA TYR A 48 -16.49 -3.15 -0.51
C TYR A 48 -17.76 -3.96 -0.24
N PHE A 49 -18.52 -4.34 -1.27
CA PHE A 49 -19.84 -4.92 -1.05
C PHE A 49 -19.76 -6.26 -0.30
N HIS A 50 -20.36 -6.27 0.90
CA HIS A 50 -20.62 -7.45 1.73
C HIS A 50 -21.90 -7.17 2.56
N PRO A 51 -22.67 -8.20 2.97
CA PRO A 51 -22.45 -9.61 2.70
C PRO A 51 -22.93 -10.03 1.31
N VAL A 52 -22.17 -10.92 0.69
CA VAL A 52 -22.51 -11.67 -0.51
C VAL A 52 -23.12 -13.01 -0.09
N THR A 53 -24.14 -13.46 -0.82
CA THR A 53 -24.79 -14.76 -0.62
C THR A 53 -24.98 -15.43 -1.98
N ILE A 54 -23.99 -16.22 -2.38
CA ILE A 54 -23.95 -16.95 -3.65
C ILE A 54 -23.91 -18.45 -3.37
N GLN A 55 -22.92 -18.91 -2.62
CA GLN A 55 -22.73 -20.31 -2.30
C GLN A 55 -22.03 -20.49 -0.95
N VAL A 56 -22.64 -21.32 -0.10
CA VAL A 56 -22.09 -21.73 1.20
C VAL A 56 -20.68 -22.28 1.01
N GLY A 57 -19.72 -21.72 1.75
CA GLY A 57 -18.30 -22.05 1.70
C GLY A 57 -17.45 -21.12 0.82
N ILE A 58 -18.03 -20.43 -0.15
CA ILE A 58 -17.35 -19.37 -0.94
C ILE A 58 -17.70 -17.99 -0.37
N ASP A 59 -18.93 -17.82 0.12
CA ASP A 59 -19.43 -16.56 0.68
C ASP A 59 -18.51 -16.00 1.78
N GLU A 60 -17.96 -16.88 2.64
CA GLU A 60 -17.01 -16.47 3.69
C GLU A 60 -15.77 -15.79 3.10
N PHE A 61 -15.17 -16.40 2.08
CA PHE A 61 -13.99 -15.86 1.40
C PHE A 61 -14.28 -14.53 0.68
N LEU A 62 -15.41 -14.45 -0.03
CA LEU A 62 -15.83 -13.23 -0.74
C LEU A 62 -16.03 -12.07 0.24
N ASN A 63 -16.73 -12.35 1.35
CA ASN A 63 -16.99 -11.36 2.39
C ASN A 63 -15.70 -10.91 3.10
N MET A 64 -14.82 -11.86 3.43
CA MET A 64 -13.55 -11.54 4.06
C MET A 64 -12.64 -10.71 3.16
N SER A 65 -12.60 -10.99 1.86
CA SER A 65 -11.81 -10.20 0.89
C SER A 65 -12.28 -8.74 0.85
N ALA A 66 -13.60 -8.52 0.82
CA ALA A 66 -14.19 -7.18 0.85
C ALA A 66 -13.93 -6.46 2.19
N ILE A 67 -14.07 -7.17 3.32
CA ILE A 67 -13.80 -6.63 4.66
C ILE A 67 -12.33 -6.24 4.82
N ILE A 68 -11.40 -7.06 4.34
CA ILE A 68 -9.96 -6.76 4.39
C ILE A 68 -9.65 -5.51 3.57
N LEU A 69 -10.19 -5.40 2.34
CA LEU A 69 -10.00 -4.21 1.52
C LEU A 69 -10.57 -2.95 2.20
N GLU A 70 -11.76 -3.04 2.80
CA GLU A 70 -12.39 -1.92 3.51
C GLU A 70 -11.55 -1.45 4.70
N ARG A 71 -11.05 -2.41 5.50
CA ARG A 71 -10.15 -2.11 6.60
C ARG A 71 -8.84 -1.49 6.12
N GLN A 72 -8.24 -2.02 5.06
CA GLN A 72 -7.00 -1.49 4.50
C GLN A 72 -7.19 -0.07 3.95
N ARG A 73 -8.33 0.21 3.31
CA ARG A 73 -8.71 1.58 2.92
C ARG A 73 -8.71 2.50 4.14
N LYS A 74 -9.35 2.09 5.24
CA LYS A 74 -9.41 2.91 6.46
C LYS A 74 -8.00 3.21 6.99
N VAL A 75 -7.13 2.20 7.07
CA VAL A 75 -5.73 2.35 7.51
C VAL A 75 -4.97 3.29 6.58
N MET A 76 -5.14 3.18 5.26
CA MET A 76 -4.54 4.14 4.32
C MET A 76 -5.04 5.57 4.50
N GLY A 77 -6.32 5.76 4.84
CA GLY A 77 -6.88 7.08 5.12
C GLY A 77 -6.31 7.71 6.39
N GLU A 78 -6.15 6.90 7.44
CA GLU A 78 -5.46 7.32 8.68
C GLU A 78 -4.01 7.69 8.39
N TYR A 79 -3.31 6.83 7.64
CA TYR A 79 -1.94 7.04 7.23
C TYR A 79 -1.78 8.34 6.44
N ARG A 80 -2.59 8.55 5.38
CA ARG A 80 -2.58 9.79 4.59
C ARG A 80 -2.79 11.03 5.46
N THR A 81 -3.71 10.97 6.42
CA THR A 81 -3.96 12.10 7.33
C THR A 81 -2.72 12.46 8.13
N GLN A 82 -1.97 11.46 8.62
CA GLN A 82 -0.70 11.70 9.30
C GLN A 82 0.37 12.20 8.33
N THR A 83 0.49 11.61 7.13
CA THR A 83 1.42 12.06 6.10
C THR A 83 1.23 13.53 5.74
N ASP A 84 -0.02 14.00 5.65
CA ASP A 84 -0.35 15.41 5.39
C ASP A 84 0.06 16.34 6.55
N ASN A 85 -0.02 15.88 7.80
CA ASN A 85 0.42 16.63 8.98
C ASN A 85 1.95 16.74 9.10
N TYR A 86 2.70 15.83 8.47
CA TYR A 86 4.17 15.74 8.55
C TYR A 86 4.83 15.79 7.15
N ARG A 87 4.32 16.65 6.27
CA ARG A 87 4.79 16.77 4.87
C ARG A 87 6.28 17.08 4.71
N ASP A 88 6.86 17.81 5.64
CA ASP A 88 8.28 18.16 5.66
C ASP A 88 9.15 16.94 5.99
N VAL A 89 8.76 16.15 6.99
CA VAL A 89 9.36 14.84 7.29
C VAL A 89 9.35 13.95 6.05
N GLN A 90 8.21 13.86 5.37
CA GLN A 90 8.07 13.05 4.16
C GLN A 90 9.02 13.48 3.03
N ALA A 91 9.08 14.79 2.78
CA ALA A 91 9.97 15.34 1.77
C ALA A 91 11.45 15.03 2.09
N PHE A 92 11.81 15.13 3.37
CA PHE A 92 13.15 14.82 3.86
C PHE A 92 13.48 13.32 3.70
N LEU A 93 12.63 12.42 4.21
CA LEU A 93 12.85 10.97 4.11
C LEU A 93 12.97 10.50 2.66
N TYR A 94 12.17 11.06 1.76
CA TYR A 94 12.25 10.72 0.35
C TYR A 94 13.57 11.15 -0.30
N ALA A 95 14.02 12.39 -0.04
CA ALA A 95 15.28 12.90 -0.57
C ALA A 95 16.47 12.00 -0.16
N HIS A 96 16.32 11.29 0.96
CA HIS A 96 17.30 10.39 1.53
C HIS A 96 16.88 8.91 1.49
N GLN A 97 15.91 8.51 0.68
CA GLN A 97 15.41 7.13 0.65
C GLN A 97 16.45 6.08 0.20
N LYS A 98 17.53 6.54 -0.43
CA LYS A 98 18.67 5.72 -0.87
C LYS A 98 19.90 5.90 0.01
N SER A 99 19.83 6.79 1.00
CA SER A 99 20.94 7.05 1.92
C SER A 99 21.14 5.85 2.83
N THR A 100 22.39 5.57 3.17
CA THR A 100 22.67 4.66 4.27
C THR A 100 22.16 5.26 5.59
N PRO A 101 21.93 4.44 6.62
CA PRO A 101 21.76 4.88 8.00
C PRO A 101 22.62 6.08 8.40
N GLU A 102 23.93 5.99 8.19
CA GLU A 102 24.89 7.01 8.59
C GLU A 102 24.75 8.30 7.77
N GLU A 103 24.49 8.19 6.46
CA GLU A 103 24.27 9.32 5.56
C GLU A 103 22.98 10.07 5.90
N LEU A 104 21.90 9.34 6.19
CA LEU A 104 20.62 9.89 6.61
C LEU A 104 20.75 10.61 7.96
N GLN A 105 21.50 10.04 8.89
CA GLN A 105 21.78 10.67 10.17
C GLN A 105 22.61 11.96 10.02
N ALA A 106 23.64 11.95 9.16
CA ALA A 106 24.41 13.15 8.86
C ALA A 106 23.51 14.24 8.25
N ALA A 107 22.60 13.87 7.36
CA ALA A 107 21.63 14.79 6.77
C ALA A 107 20.65 15.37 7.80
N ILE A 108 20.21 14.57 8.79
CA ILE A 108 19.37 15.07 9.89
C ILE A 108 20.14 16.11 10.70
N ALA A 109 21.38 15.80 11.10
CA ALA A 109 22.21 16.72 11.87
C ALA A 109 22.51 18.02 11.10
N GLU A 110 22.77 17.92 9.79
CA GLU A 110 22.97 19.08 8.93
C GLU A 110 21.71 19.95 8.81
N PHE A 111 20.54 19.32 8.65
CA PHE A 111 19.27 20.03 8.60
C PHE A 111 18.98 20.74 9.93
N ASP A 112 19.15 20.03 11.04
CA ASP A 112 18.86 20.52 12.40
C ASP A 112 19.81 21.63 12.84
N ALA A 113 21.05 21.67 12.34
CA ALA A 113 21.99 22.76 12.59
C ALA A 113 21.48 24.14 12.10
N GLY A 114 20.55 24.14 11.13
CA GLY A 114 19.89 25.34 10.63
C GLY A 114 18.62 25.73 11.40
N ALA A 115 18.12 24.88 12.30
CA ALA A 115 16.87 25.09 13.03
C ALA A 115 17.03 26.14 14.14
N LYS A 116 16.02 26.99 14.31
CA LYS A 116 16.01 28.02 15.37
C LYS A 116 15.43 27.52 16.69
N ASN A 117 14.69 26.42 16.64
CA ASN A 117 14.00 25.81 17.76
C ASN A 117 13.67 24.34 17.44
N LYS A 118 13.24 23.57 18.45
CA LYS A 118 12.90 22.15 18.31
C LYS A 118 11.76 21.87 17.32
N ASP A 119 10.82 22.79 17.15
CA ASP A 119 9.72 22.62 16.20
C ASP A 119 10.17 22.83 14.74
N GLU A 120 11.41 23.28 14.51
CA GLU A 120 12.04 23.37 13.19
C GLU A 120 13.00 22.20 12.91
N GLU A 121 13.43 21.47 13.95
CA GLU A 121 14.30 20.29 13.83
C GLU A 121 13.56 19.15 13.11
N ILE A 122 14.11 18.66 12.00
CA ILE A 122 13.59 17.50 11.28
C ILE A 122 13.72 16.24 12.13
N GLY A 123 14.78 16.12 12.94
CA GLY A 123 14.95 15.01 13.88
C GLY A 123 13.80 14.92 14.87
N HIS A 124 13.39 16.05 15.46
CA HIS A 124 12.26 16.09 16.39
C HIS A 124 10.95 15.72 15.71
N LYS A 125 10.71 16.23 14.50
CA LYS A 125 9.50 15.92 13.72
C LYS A 125 9.44 14.46 13.27
N ILE A 126 10.56 13.84 12.92
CA ILE A 126 10.64 12.41 12.59
C ILE A 126 10.20 11.57 13.80
N ALA A 127 10.66 11.91 15.01
CA ALA A 127 10.25 11.20 16.23
C ALA A 127 8.75 11.36 16.52
N ALA A 128 8.22 12.57 16.37
CA ALA A 128 6.78 12.84 16.52
C ALA A 128 5.93 12.13 15.45
N TYR A 129 6.41 12.08 14.21
CA TYR A 129 5.78 11.36 13.10
C TYR A 129 5.71 9.85 13.37
N ASN A 130 6.81 9.25 13.85
CA ASN A 130 6.84 7.84 14.23
C ASN A 130 5.80 7.53 15.31
N LEU A 131 5.77 8.33 16.38
CA LEU A 131 4.80 8.16 17.47
C LEU A 131 3.35 8.26 16.97
N ALA A 132 3.08 9.18 16.04
CA ALA A 132 1.75 9.37 15.45
C ALA A 132 1.32 8.18 14.58
N ASN A 133 2.27 7.48 13.96
CA ASN A 133 1.99 6.36 13.07
C ASN A 133 2.07 4.96 13.72
N GLU A 134 2.65 4.81 14.91
CA GLU A 134 2.80 3.50 15.58
C GLU A 134 1.48 2.71 15.63
N GLY A 135 0.36 3.37 15.96
CA GLY A 135 -0.96 2.74 15.98
C GLY A 135 -1.48 2.32 14.59
N ILE A 136 -1.06 3.02 13.54
CA ILE A 136 -1.38 2.70 12.14
C ILE A 136 -0.57 1.48 11.69
N TYR A 137 0.71 1.41 12.07
CA TYR A 137 1.57 0.27 11.77
C TYR A 137 1.09 -1.01 12.47
N GLN A 138 0.68 -0.93 13.73
CA GLN A 138 0.12 -2.08 14.42
C GLN A 138 -1.16 -2.60 13.76
N GLN A 139 -2.05 -1.69 13.31
CA GLN A 139 -3.23 -2.06 12.53
C GLN A 139 -2.83 -2.72 11.20
N ASN A 140 -1.82 -2.19 10.51
CA ASN A 140 -1.33 -2.72 9.24
C ASN A 140 -0.73 -4.14 9.39
N VAL A 141 0.09 -4.38 10.42
CA VAL A 141 0.67 -5.71 10.69
C VAL A 141 -0.40 -6.75 11.02
N ALA A 142 -1.43 -6.37 11.78
CA ALA A 142 -2.56 -7.25 12.04
C ALA A 142 -3.29 -7.61 10.74
N LEU A 143 -3.50 -6.63 9.86
CA LEU A 143 -4.11 -6.84 8.54
C LEU A 143 -3.24 -7.70 7.62
N ALA A 144 -1.92 -7.56 7.63
CA ALA A 144 -1.01 -8.39 6.85
C ALA A 144 -1.14 -9.90 7.19
N THR A 145 -1.40 -10.21 8.46
CA THR A 145 -1.63 -11.59 8.92
C THR A 145 -2.93 -12.14 8.36
N ASP A 146 -4.03 -11.38 8.48
CA ASP A 146 -5.34 -11.75 7.93
C ASP A 146 -5.25 -11.92 6.40
N LEU A 147 -4.56 -10.99 5.73
CA LEU A 147 -4.35 -10.96 4.29
C LEU A 147 -3.58 -12.19 3.80
N THR A 148 -2.52 -12.60 4.49
CA THR A 148 -1.74 -13.81 4.15
C THR A 148 -2.61 -15.06 4.19
N VAL A 149 -3.47 -15.20 5.22
CA VAL A 149 -4.40 -16.32 5.35
C VAL A 149 -5.42 -16.32 4.22
N GLU A 150 -6.02 -15.17 3.92
CA GLU A 150 -7.03 -15.07 2.86
C GLU A 150 -6.44 -15.23 1.45
N ILE A 151 -5.19 -14.81 1.20
CA ILE A 151 -4.49 -15.11 -0.06
C ILE A 151 -4.30 -16.62 -0.23
N ALA A 152 -3.89 -17.34 0.83
CA ALA A 152 -3.74 -18.78 0.76
C ALA A 152 -5.10 -19.48 0.48
N LYS A 153 -6.17 -19.04 1.14
CA LYS A 153 -7.55 -19.50 0.86
C LYS A 153 -7.97 -19.17 -0.57
N SER A 154 -7.64 -17.97 -1.07
CA SER A 154 -7.97 -17.53 -2.44
C SER A 154 -7.37 -18.47 -3.48
N ALA A 155 -6.08 -18.81 -3.35
CA ALA A 155 -5.39 -19.69 -4.30
C ALA A 155 -6.02 -21.08 -4.31
N TYR A 156 -6.38 -21.61 -3.14
CA TYR A 156 -7.10 -22.87 -3.03
C TYR A 156 -8.47 -22.81 -3.71
N ILE A 157 -9.31 -21.82 -3.36
CA ILE A 157 -10.66 -21.68 -3.93
C ILE A 157 -10.60 -21.47 -5.45
N LEU A 158 -9.74 -20.56 -5.95
CA LEU A 158 -9.55 -20.33 -7.38
C LEU A 158 -9.15 -21.61 -8.13
N SER A 159 -8.33 -22.48 -7.53
CA SER A 159 -7.98 -23.77 -8.15
C SER A 159 -9.20 -24.68 -8.34
N GLN A 160 -10.11 -24.71 -7.35
CA GLN A 160 -11.33 -25.53 -7.38
C GLN A 160 -12.35 -24.99 -8.39
N TYR A 161 -12.39 -23.68 -8.61
CA TYR A 161 -13.35 -23.00 -9.48
C TYR A 161 -12.74 -22.47 -10.79
N SER A 162 -11.58 -22.99 -11.20
CA SER A 162 -10.82 -22.54 -12.37
C SER A 162 -11.64 -22.48 -13.67
N THR A 163 -12.58 -23.41 -13.88
CA THR A 163 -13.47 -23.40 -15.05
C THR A 163 -14.48 -22.25 -15.01
N ALA A 164 -15.09 -21.98 -13.86
CA ALA A 164 -16.01 -20.85 -13.69
C ALA A 164 -15.29 -19.50 -13.87
N VAL A 165 -14.08 -19.39 -13.32
CA VAL A 165 -13.21 -18.22 -13.51
C VAL A 165 -12.82 -18.03 -14.98
N ALA A 166 -12.46 -19.11 -15.68
CA ALA A 166 -12.12 -19.05 -17.10
C ALA A 166 -13.32 -18.60 -17.96
N GLN A 167 -14.52 -19.08 -17.65
CA GLN A 167 -15.75 -18.66 -18.31
C GLN A 167 -16.07 -17.20 -18.05
N ALA A 168 -16.03 -16.75 -16.79
CA ALA A 168 -16.24 -15.35 -16.43
C ALA A 168 -15.23 -14.43 -17.12
N THR A 169 -13.96 -14.82 -17.17
CA THR A 169 -12.92 -14.08 -17.90
C THR A 169 -13.23 -14.02 -19.39
N ALA A 170 -13.63 -15.12 -20.03
CA ALA A 170 -14.00 -15.13 -21.45
C ALA A 170 -15.25 -14.28 -21.76
N ILE A 171 -16.20 -14.19 -20.81
CA ILE A 171 -17.42 -13.39 -20.92
C ILE A 171 -17.14 -11.89 -20.71
N ASN A 172 -16.33 -11.54 -19.71
CA ASN A 172 -15.88 -10.16 -19.46
C ASN A 172 -14.94 -9.65 -20.57
N VAL A 173 -14.20 -10.56 -21.23
CA VAL A 173 -13.42 -10.32 -22.46
C VAL A 173 -14.30 -10.53 -23.72
N GLY A 174 -15.59 -10.21 -23.63
CA GLY A 174 -16.55 -10.30 -24.72
C GLY A 174 -16.17 -9.43 -25.92
N GLY A 175 -15.41 -10.00 -26.86
CA GLY A 175 -15.41 -9.71 -28.30
C GLY A 175 -14.95 -8.34 -28.82
N LYS A 176 -14.75 -7.31 -27.99
CA LYS A 176 -14.43 -5.94 -28.47
C LYS A 176 -13.26 -5.24 -27.76
N TYR A 177 -12.75 -5.79 -26.65
CA TYR A 177 -11.77 -5.11 -25.80
C TYR A 177 -10.31 -5.59 -25.96
N VAL A 178 -10.05 -6.70 -26.66
CA VAL A 178 -8.67 -7.14 -26.94
C VAL A 178 -7.96 -6.21 -27.94
N THR A 179 -8.70 -5.47 -28.77
CA THR A 179 -8.14 -4.44 -29.65
C THR A 179 -7.81 -3.12 -28.95
N SER A 180 -8.37 -2.83 -27.77
CA SER A 180 -8.18 -1.53 -27.10
C SER A 180 -6.96 -1.46 -26.19
N TRP A 181 -6.41 -2.59 -25.73
CA TRP A 181 -5.14 -2.60 -24.97
C TRP A 181 -3.91 -2.55 -25.89
N LEU A 182 -4.06 -2.89 -27.18
CA LEU A 182 -2.98 -2.89 -28.16
C LEU A 182 -3.04 -1.74 -29.16
N SER A 183 -3.97 -0.80 -29.00
CA SER A 183 -4.08 0.36 -29.89
C SER A 183 -4.53 1.57 -29.08
N SER A 184 -3.60 2.51 -28.92
CA SER A 184 -3.90 3.88 -28.52
C SER A 184 -4.68 4.53 -29.66
N ASP A 185 -6.00 4.57 -29.55
CA ASP A 185 -6.80 5.67 -30.07
C ASP A 185 -8.15 5.72 -29.35
N GLU A 186 -8.53 6.94 -28.98
CA GLU A 186 -9.75 7.27 -28.27
C GLU A 186 -11.00 6.85 -29.06
N GLU A 187 -11.95 6.17 -28.41
CA GLU A 187 -13.35 6.55 -28.56
C GLU A 187 -14.22 6.08 -27.39
N ASN A 188 -15.02 7.02 -26.93
CA ASN A 188 -15.89 7.01 -25.77
C ASN A 188 -17.18 6.23 -26.08
N THR A 189 -17.50 5.17 -25.32
CA THR A 189 -18.90 4.70 -25.20
C THR A 189 -19.15 4.05 -23.84
N ASP A 190 -20.01 4.72 -23.06
CA ASP A 190 -20.75 4.20 -21.91
C ASP A 190 -21.42 2.86 -22.22
N SER A 191 -21.09 1.84 -21.41
CA SER A 191 -21.93 0.66 -21.18
C SER A 191 -21.46 -0.02 -19.89
N ALA A 192 -21.78 0.60 -18.74
CA ALA A 192 -21.76 -0.08 -17.46
C ALA A 192 -22.82 -1.19 -17.48
N LYS A 193 -22.42 -2.41 -17.85
CA LYS A 193 -23.20 -3.60 -17.53
C LYS A 193 -23.05 -3.82 -16.03
N GLU A 194 -24.17 -3.79 -15.31
CA GLU A 194 -24.21 -4.14 -13.89
C GLU A 194 -23.49 -5.49 -13.71
N GLU A 195 -22.47 -5.47 -12.85
CA GLU A 195 -21.72 -6.64 -12.42
C GLU A 195 -22.75 -7.60 -11.78
N ASP A 196 -23.09 -8.71 -12.44
CA ASP A 196 -24.03 -9.68 -11.87
C ASP A 196 -23.34 -10.34 -10.68
N SER A 197 -23.56 -9.78 -9.48
CA SER A 197 -22.94 -10.17 -8.22
C SER A 197 -23.29 -11.60 -7.79
N LYS A 198 -23.98 -12.37 -8.63
CA LYS A 198 -24.35 -13.77 -8.43
C LYS A 198 -23.52 -14.74 -9.28
N ASP A 199 -22.71 -14.26 -10.23
CA ASP A 199 -21.78 -15.11 -10.97
C ASP A 199 -20.54 -15.42 -10.11
N ILE A 200 -20.35 -16.70 -9.78
CA ILE A 200 -19.24 -17.16 -8.92
C ILE A 200 -17.88 -16.79 -9.53
N GLY A 201 -17.72 -16.90 -10.85
CA GLY A 201 -16.44 -16.59 -11.50
C GLY A 201 -16.06 -15.12 -11.37
N THR A 202 -17.01 -14.22 -11.63
CA THR A 202 -16.85 -12.77 -11.51
C THR A 202 -16.61 -12.36 -10.05
N ALA A 203 -17.38 -12.92 -9.12
CA ALA A 203 -17.19 -12.66 -7.69
C ALA A 203 -15.81 -13.10 -7.18
N LEU A 204 -15.30 -14.25 -7.65
CA LEU A 204 -13.97 -14.74 -7.30
C LEU A 204 -12.84 -13.87 -7.89
N ILE A 205 -13.01 -13.35 -9.12
CA ILE A 205 -12.06 -12.41 -9.72
C ILE A 205 -12.02 -11.11 -8.91
N LYS A 206 -13.19 -10.57 -8.55
CA LYS A 206 -13.30 -9.38 -7.72
C LYS A 206 -12.62 -9.57 -6.36
N ALA A 207 -12.89 -10.67 -5.67
CA ALA A 207 -12.26 -10.98 -4.39
C ALA A 207 -10.73 -11.07 -4.49
N LYS A 208 -10.20 -11.67 -5.56
CA LYS A 208 -8.76 -11.67 -5.84
C LYS A 208 -8.21 -10.25 -5.96
N ASP A 209 -8.88 -9.40 -6.73
CA ASP A 209 -8.42 -8.03 -6.96
C ASP A 209 -8.53 -7.19 -5.67
N GLN A 210 -9.52 -7.45 -4.81
CA GLN A 210 -9.62 -6.85 -3.49
C GLN A 210 -8.40 -7.21 -2.62
N LEU A 211 -8.01 -8.49 -2.55
CA LEU A 211 -6.83 -8.90 -1.80
C LEU A 211 -5.53 -8.33 -2.39
N ALA A 212 -5.42 -8.23 -3.72
CA ALA A 212 -4.25 -7.65 -4.38
C ALA A 212 -4.07 -6.16 -4.07
N LEU A 213 -5.16 -5.38 -4.09
CA LEU A 213 -5.10 -3.97 -3.70
C LEU A 213 -4.79 -3.81 -2.19
N ALA A 214 -5.29 -4.72 -1.35
CA ALA A 214 -4.96 -4.70 0.08
C ALA A 214 -3.47 -4.98 0.34
N LEU A 215 -2.85 -5.89 -0.42
CA LEU A 215 -1.40 -6.15 -0.39
C LEU A 215 -0.59 -4.92 -0.80
N GLU A 216 -0.95 -4.30 -1.93
CA GLU A 216 -0.25 -3.12 -2.44
C GLU A 216 -0.25 -1.99 -1.40
N ALA A 217 -1.36 -1.81 -0.68
CA ALA A 217 -1.45 -0.84 0.40
C ALA A 217 -0.62 -1.22 1.63
N ASN A 218 -0.55 -2.51 1.96
CA ASN A 218 0.29 -2.99 3.06
C ASN A 218 1.77 -2.71 2.77
N ASP A 219 2.22 -2.97 1.55
CA ASP A 219 3.62 -2.79 1.13
C ASP A 219 4.06 -1.32 1.22
N ILE A 220 3.20 -0.37 0.84
CA ILE A 220 3.48 1.07 0.96
C ILE A 220 3.73 1.45 2.42
N ILE A 221 2.89 0.97 3.33
CA ILE A 221 2.96 1.29 4.76
C ILE A 221 4.18 0.62 5.41
N GLU A 222 4.48 -0.64 5.07
CA GLU A 222 5.65 -1.37 5.59
C GLU A 222 6.98 -0.74 5.18
N LEU A 223 7.13 -0.36 3.91
CA LEU A 223 8.36 0.26 3.40
C LEU A 223 8.69 1.56 4.13
N GLU A 224 7.66 2.35 4.45
CA GLU A 224 7.86 3.57 5.21
C GLU A 224 8.22 3.31 6.66
N GLN A 225 7.60 2.31 7.30
CA GLN A 225 7.95 1.97 8.68
C GLN A 225 9.39 1.50 8.80
N ALA A 226 9.88 0.73 7.83
CA ALA A 226 11.27 0.29 7.79
C ALA A 226 12.23 1.49 7.73
N THR A 227 11.89 2.52 6.95
CA THR A 227 12.66 3.77 6.84
C THR A 227 12.67 4.53 8.16
N ILE A 228 11.52 4.69 8.81
CA ILE A 228 11.39 5.39 10.09
C ILE A 228 12.11 4.63 11.23
N THR A 229 11.96 3.31 11.28
CA THR A 229 12.58 2.47 12.33
C THR A 229 14.09 2.57 12.27
N ALA A 230 14.67 2.47 11.07
CA ALA A 230 16.12 2.61 10.88
C ALA A 230 16.66 3.95 11.43
N ILE A 231 15.89 5.04 11.27
CA ILE A 231 16.29 6.36 11.79
C ILE A 231 16.29 6.39 13.32
N ASN A 232 15.25 5.85 13.95
CA ASN A 232 15.13 5.88 15.40
C ASN A 232 16.22 5.05 16.09
N GLU A 233 16.57 3.89 15.53
CA GLU A 233 17.67 3.06 16.06
C GLU A 233 19.01 3.80 16.03
N LEU A 234 19.28 4.58 14.98
CA LEU A 234 20.52 5.36 14.84
C LEU A 234 20.57 6.58 15.76
N GLN A 235 19.42 7.24 15.98
CA GLN A 235 19.31 8.36 16.92
C GLN A 235 19.56 7.88 18.35
N LEU A 236 18.94 6.77 18.76
CA LEU A 236 19.14 6.16 20.08
C LEU A 236 20.60 5.72 20.32
N GLU A 237 21.27 5.18 19.30
CA GLU A 237 22.68 4.83 19.40
C GLU A 237 23.61 6.03 19.62
N GLN A 238 23.26 7.21 19.11
CA GLN A 238 24.05 8.42 19.32
C GLN A 238 23.79 9.06 20.68
N GLU A 239 22.54 9.08 21.14
CA GLU A 239 22.20 9.51 22.51
C GLU A 239 22.91 8.67 23.57
N ALA A 240 23.18 7.39 23.29
CA ALA A 240 23.96 6.51 24.16
C ALA A 240 25.50 6.71 24.06
N LYS A 241 26.00 7.40 23.02
CA LYS A 241 27.42 7.67 22.77
C LYS A 241 27.85 9.10 23.17
N GLY A 242 26.90 10.02 23.36
CA GLY A 242 27.10 11.36 23.91
C GLY A 242 26.98 11.39 25.43
#